data_AF-A0A521TI14-F1
#
_entry.id   AF-A0A521TI14-F1
#
_cell.length_a   1.000
_cell.length_b   1.000
_cell.length_c   1.000
_cell.angle_alpha   90.00
_cell.angle_beta   90.00
_cell.angle_gamma   90.00
#
_symmetry.space_group_name_H-M   'P 1'
#
loop_
_entity.id
_entity.type
_entity.pdbx_description
1 polymer ?
#
loop_
_entity_poly.entity_id
_entity_poly.type
_entity_poly.pdbx_seq_one_letter_code
_entity_poly.pdbx_strand_id
1 'polypeptide(L)'
;MADEHDAGADLHGITDALQRAIDRDENVQIVRDAGTHPTWNGFPLALGDELLLVRSLHEFAVNGFAVLRLRDVTAVHSTDAERFFERVLRAEGALDEAPSVKAIPLRSWRSVLEAVRLHYRYAIIECERPDGADFFLGELAGVEGDEATLHYIQVNGMRESGLTRVPLDDITLVRFDERYVNLFGRYALGEDHH
;
A
#
# COMPACT_ATOMS: atom_id res chain seq x y z
N MET A 1 -14.05 -5.89 35.95
CA MET A 1 -15.00 -5.88 34.83
C MET A 1 -14.26 -5.19 33.70
N ALA A 2 -13.82 -5.98 32.72
CA ALA A 2 -13.13 -5.47 31.55
C ALA A 2 -14.19 -4.86 30.63
N ASP A 3 -13.94 -3.62 30.23
CA ASP A 3 -14.73 -2.88 29.26
C ASP A 3 -14.35 -3.46 27.88
N GLU A 4 -15.21 -4.32 27.33
CA GLU A 4 -15.14 -4.73 25.93
C GLU A 4 -15.52 -3.51 25.09
N HIS A 5 -14.50 -2.77 24.64
CA HIS A 5 -14.67 -1.70 23.67
C HIS A 5 -15.14 -2.32 22.34
N ASP A 6 -16.45 -2.24 22.13
CA ASP A 6 -17.12 -2.36 20.84
C ASP A 6 -16.56 -1.29 19.89
N ALA A 7 -15.60 -1.69 19.05
CA ALA A 7 -15.00 -0.83 18.03
C ALA A 7 -15.03 -1.51 16.66
N GLY A 8 -16.19 -2.08 16.30
CA GLY A 8 -16.52 -2.25 14.90
C GLY A 8 -16.81 -0.87 14.32
N ALA A 9 -15.79 -0.18 13.79
CA ALA A 9 -16.02 1.04 13.05
C ALA A 9 -17.05 0.78 11.94
N ASP A 10 -18.02 1.68 11.77
CA ASP A 10 -19.04 1.54 10.74
C ASP A 10 -18.38 1.58 9.36
N LEU A 11 -18.17 0.39 8.77
CA LEU A 11 -17.54 0.23 7.47
C LEU A 11 -18.28 1.02 6.39
N HIS A 12 -19.59 1.19 6.52
CA HIS A 12 -20.37 2.02 5.60
C HIS A 12 -19.95 3.50 5.72
N GLY A 13 -19.86 4.05 6.93
CA GLY A 13 -19.36 5.40 7.16
C GLY A 13 -17.92 5.62 6.67
N ILE A 14 -17.04 4.62 6.83
CA ILE A 14 -15.65 4.66 6.33
C ILE A 14 -15.62 4.68 4.81
N THR A 15 -16.31 3.76 4.15
CA THR A 15 -16.34 3.66 2.68
C THR A 15 -16.94 4.91 2.06
N ASP A 16 -17.99 5.47 2.66
CA ASP A 16 -18.57 6.76 2.26
C ASP A 16 -17.58 7.92 2.41
N ALA A 17 -16.78 7.94 3.47
CA ALA A 17 -15.74 8.96 3.68
C ALA A 17 -14.63 8.85 2.63
N LEU A 18 -14.17 7.62 2.35
CA LEU A 18 -13.18 7.35 1.31
C LEU A 18 -13.71 7.73 -0.08
N GLN A 19 -14.95 7.35 -0.41
CA GLN A 19 -15.55 7.68 -1.71
C GLN A 19 -15.68 9.19 -1.90
N ARG A 20 -16.09 9.93 -0.86
CA ARG A 20 -16.11 11.41 -0.92
C ARG A 20 -14.72 12.00 -1.15
N ALA A 21 -13.69 11.45 -0.52
CA ALA A 21 -12.32 11.90 -0.73
C ALA A 21 -11.82 11.59 -2.15
N ILE A 22 -12.18 10.43 -2.71
CA ILE A 22 -11.90 10.08 -4.13
C ILE A 22 -12.57 11.09 -5.06
N ASP A 23 -13.87 11.33 -4.88
CA ASP A 23 -14.67 12.19 -5.76
C ASP A 23 -14.16 13.64 -5.78
N ARG A 24 -13.52 14.07 -4.68
CA ARG A 24 -13.02 15.43 -4.50
C ARG A 24 -11.52 15.56 -4.69
N ASP A 25 -10.81 14.46 -4.96
CA ASP A 25 -9.35 14.41 -5.00
C ASP A 25 -8.72 15.01 -3.72
N GLU A 26 -9.24 14.65 -2.54
CA GLU A 26 -8.80 15.22 -1.26
C GLU A 26 -7.75 14.34 -0.57
N ASN A 27 -6.77 14.99 0.07
CA ASN A 27 -5.82 14.30 0.94
C ASN A 27 -6.50 13.91 2.26
N VAL A 28 -6.23 12.68 2.71
CA VAL A 28 -6.70 12.16 4.00
C VAL A 28 -5.60 11.43 4.74
N GLN A 29 -5.79 11.35 6.05
CA GLN A 29 -5.15 10.37 6.91
C GLN A 29 -6.10 9.20 7.12
N ILE A 30 -5.65 8.02 6.75
CA ILE A 30 -6.36 6.75 6.95
C ILE A 30 -5.78 6.12 8.21
N VAL A 31 -6.61 5.84 9.19
CA VAL A 31 -6.23 5.14 10.44
C VAL A 31 -6.58 3.67 10.30
N ARG A 32 -5.66 2.80 10.74
CA ARG A 32 -5.75 1.36 10.60
C ARG A 32 -5.50 0.65 11.92
N ASP A 33 -6.20 -0.46 12.15
CA ASP A 33 -5.82 -1.44 13.16
C ASP A 33 -4.71 -2.33 12.60
N ALA A 34 -3.49 -1.80 12.63
CA ALA A 34 -2.32 -2.44 12.03
C ALA A 34 -1.05 -2.15 12.85
N GLY A 35 -0.17 -3.14 12.97
CA GLY A 35 0.98 -3.10 13.87
C GLY A 35 2.11 -2.15 13.43
N THR A 36 2.48 -2.15 12.15
CA THR A 36 3.61 -1.35 11.64
C THR A 36 3.17 -0.01 11.06
N HIS A 37 2.05 0.02 10.36
CA HIS A 37 1.54 1.22 9.69
C HIS A 37 0.12 1.56 10.15
N PRO A 38 -0.05 2.04 11.41
CA PRO A 38 -1.37 2.38 11.98
C PRO A 38 -1.99 3.63 11.35
N THR A 39 -1.21 4.43 10.62
CA THR A 39 -1.73 5.55 9.83
C THR A 39 -1.10 5.58 8.44
N TRP A 40 -1.88 6.00 7.45
CA TRP A 40 -1.46 6.16 6.07
C TRP A 40 -1.94 7.50 5.53
N ASN A 41 -1.04 8.34 5.03
CA ASN A 41 -1.40 9.64 4.46
C ASN A 41 -1.37 9.59 2.94
N GLY A 42 -2.41 10.10 2.29
CA GLY A 42 -2.45 10.16 0.85
C GLY A 42 -3.80 10.49 0.24
N PHE A 43 -3.84 10.45 -1.09
CA PHE A 43 -5.05 10.66 -1.88
C PHE A 43 -5.64 9.29 -2.22
N PRO A 44 -6.84 8.94 -1.70
CA PRO A 44 -7.58 7.76 -2.13
C PRO A 44 -7.87 7.87 -3.63
N LEU A 45 -7.60 6.82 -4.40
CA LEU A 45 -7.77 6.83 -5.86
C LEU A 45 -8.93 5.95 -6.31
N ALA A 46 -9.14 4.81 -5.65
CA ALA A 46 -10.19 3.86 -6.00
C ALA A 46 -10.51 2.94 -4.82
N LEU A 47 -11.77 2.51 -4.77
CA LEU A 47 -12.28 1.51 -3.84
C LEU A 47 -12.70 0.24 -4.59
N GLY A 48 -12.37 -0.91 -4.01
CA GLY A 48 -13.05 -2.17 -4.25
C GLY A 48 -13.83 -2.59 -3.00
N ASP A 49 -14.38 -3.80 -3.01
CA ASP A 49 -15.20 -4.31 -1.90
C ASP A 49 -14.35 -4.52 -0.62
N GLU A 50 -13.09 -4.93 -0.77
CA GLU A 50 -12.19 -5.27 0.34
C GLU A 50 -10.87 -4.49 0.34
N LEU A 51 -10.62 -3.69 -0.70
CA LEU A 51 -9.31 -3.08 -0.96
C LEU A 51 -9.45 -1.60 -1.32
N LEU A 52 -8.49 -0.80 -0.86
CA LEU A 52 -8.39 0.63 -1.14
C LEU A 52 -7.05 0.92 -1.83
N LEU A 53 -7.07 1.60 -2.98
CA LEU A 53 -5.87 2.14 -3.62
C LEU A 53 -5.66 3.60 -3.21
N VAL A 54 -4.42 3.93 -2.83
CA VAL A 54 -4.01 5.25 -2.36
C VAL A 54 -2.75 5.69 -3.09
N ARG A 55 -2.71 6.96 -3.51
CA ARG A 55 -1.46 7.66 -3.84
C ARG A 55 -0.82 8.12 -2.54
N SER A 56 0.29 7.50 -2.18
CA SER A 56 0.94 7.72 -0.89
C SER A 56 1.72 9.02 -0.87
N LEU A 57 1.73 9.68 0.28
CA LEU A 57 2.53 10.88 0.53
C LEU A 57 3.61 10.61 1.57
N HIS A 58 4.79 11.18 1.36
CA HIS A 58 5.88 11.18 2.31
C HIS A 58 6.63 12.51 2.22
N GLU A 59 6.80 13.22 3.34
CA GLU A 59 7.58 14.47 3.42
C GLU A 59 7.27 15.50 2.31
N PHE A 60 5.99 15.84 2.11
CA PHE A 60 5.54 16.77 1.05
C PHE A 60 5.88 16.33 -0.39
N ALA A 61 6.00 15.03 -0.62
CA ALA A 61 6.13 14.47 -1.95
C ALA A 61 5.18 13.29 -2.16
N VAL A 62 4.81 13.05 -3.41
CA VAL A 62 4.19 11.78 -3.81
C VAL A 62 5.25 10.68 -3.75
N ASN A 63 4.95 9.59 -3.06
CA ASN A 63 5.84 8.45 -2.90
C ASN A 63 5.12 7.16 -3.28
N GLY A 64 4.95 6.94 -4.58
CA GLY A 64 4.35 5.73 -5.12
C GLY A 64 2.90 5.53 -4.69
N PHE A 65 2.50 4.27 -4.61
CA PHE A 65 1.13 3.84 -4.36
C PHE A 65 1.09 2.73 -3.32
N ALA A 66 -0.03 2.67 -2.60
CA ALA A 66 -0.33 1.60 -1.68
C ALA A 66 -1.73 1.05 -1.97
N VAL A 67 -1.87 -0.27 -1.89
CA VAL A 67 -3.17 -0.92 -1.72
C VAL A 67 -3.27 -1.40 -0.28
N LEU A 68 -4.33 -0.99 0.40
CA LEU A 68 -4.61 -1.29 1.80
C LEU A 68 -5.80 -2.24 1.89
N ARG A 69 -5.75 -3.18 2.82
CA ARG A 69 -6.92 -4.00 3.19
C ARG A 69 -7.94 -3.15 3.94
N LEU A 70 -9.15 -3.07 3.40
CA LEU A 70 -10.17 -2.13 3.87
C LEU A 70 -10.72 -2.50 5.25
N ARG A 71 -10.83 -3.80 5.57
CA ARG A 71 -11.32 -4.26 6.89
C ARG A 71 -10.43 -3.80 8.06
N ASP A 72 -9.20 -3.42 7.78
CA ASP A 72 -8.27 -2.91 8.80
C ASP A 72 -8.42 -1.40 8.99
N VAL A 73 -9.16 -0.68 8.13
CA VAL A 73 -9.36 0.77 8.25
C VAL A 73 -10.39 1.03 9.34
N THR A 74 -10.03 1.86 10.31
CA THR A 74 -10.87 2.19 11.48
C THR A 74 -11.36 3.64 11.47
N ALA A 75 -10.65 4.54 10.79
CA ALA A 75 -11.09 5.92 10.61
C ALA A 75 -10.45 6.59 9.39
N VAL A 76 -11.07 7.67 8.93
CA VAL A 76 -10.56 8.54 7.88
C VAL A 76 -10.70 9.99 8.34
N HIS A 77 -9.60 10.72 8.29
CA HIS A 77 -9.53 12.09 8.76
C HIS A 77 -9.03 13.01 7.65
N SER A 78 -9.66 14.18 7.54
CA SER A 78 -9.12 15.32 6.80
C SER A 78 -9.19 16.51 7.75
N THR A 79 -8.13 16.71 8.52
CA THR A 79 -8.01 17.81 9.48
C THR A 79 -7.32 19.02 8.84
N ASP A 80 -7.06 20.06 9.62
CA ASP A 80 -6.29 21.21 9.14
C ASP A 80 -4.87 20.83 8.69
N ALA A 81 -4.30 19.76 9.26
CA ALA A 81 -2.98 19.27 8.86
C ALA A 81 -3.02 18.68 7.45
N GLU A 82 -3.93 17.75 7.16
CA GLU A 82 -4.03 17.12 5.82
C GLU A 82 -4.34 18.16 4.74
N ARG A 83 -5.22 19.11 5.03
CA ARG A 83 -5.53 20.25 4.14
C ARG A 83 -4.35 21.19 3.92
N PHE A 84 -3.52 21.40 4.95
CA PHE A 84 -2.30 22.19 4.81
C PHE A 84 -1.31 21.48 3.87
N PHE A 85 -1.06 20.19 4.09
CA PHE A 85 -0.17 19.38 3.25
C PHE A 85 -0.62 19.37 1.79
N GLU A 86 -1.91 19.15 1.55
CA GLU A 86 -2.49 19.21 0.22
C GLU A 86 -2.25 20.57 -0.45
N ARG A 87 -2.51 21.67 0.26
CA ARG A 87 -2.29 23.02 -0.29
C ARG A 87 -0.84 23.25 -0.68
N VAL A 88 0.12 22.78 0.12
CA VAL A 88 1.55 22.88 -0.20
C VAL A 88 1.86 22.05 -1.44
N LEU A 89 1.44 20.79 -1.50
CA LEU A 89 1.67 19.89 -2.63
C LEU A 89 1.12 20.45 -3.95
N ARG A 90 -0.09 21.03 -3.92
CA ARG A 90 -0.70 21.68 -5.09
C ARG A 90 0.07 22.94 -5.49
N ALA A 91 0.47 23.77 -4.53
CA ALA A 91 1.20 25.00 -4.82
C ALA A 91 2.59 24.75 -5.44
N GLU A 92 3.26 23.68 -5.02
CA GLU A 92 4.56 23.25 -5.55
C GLU A 92 4.44 22.44 -6.85
N GLY A 93 3.22 22.17 -7.36
CA GLY A 93 3.00 21.37 -8.57
C GLY A 93 3.34 19.86 -8.41
N ALA A 94 3.62 19.41 -7.18
CA ALA A 94 4.08 18.04 -6.91
C ALA A 94 3.06 16.96 -7.28
N LEU A 95 1.76 17.30 -7.27
CA LEU A 95 0.70 16.38 -7.71
C LEU A 95 0.60 16.26 -9.23
N ASP A 96 0.95 17.33 -9.96
CA ASP A 96 0.89 17.39 -11.42
C ASP A 96 2.11 16.69 -12.05
N GLU A 97 3.27 16.78 -11.40
CA GLU A 97 4.49 16.09 -11.81
C GLU A 97 4.48 14.58 -11.46
N ALA A 98 3.60 14.17 -10.56
CA ALA A 98 3.52 12.79 -10.11
C ALA A 98 3.07 11.86 -11.25
N PRO A 99 3.68 10.66 -11.37
CA PRO A 99 3.25 9.69 -12.37
C PRO A 99 1.80 9.27 -12.12
N SER A 100 1.03 9.10 -13.20
CA SER A 100 -0.30 8.50 -13.11
C SER A 100 -0.18 7.00 -12.81
N VAL A 101 -1.04 6.52 -11.90
CA VAL A 101 -1.13 5.09 -11.61
C VAL A 101 -1.62 4.33 -12.85
N LYS A 102 -1.05 3.14 -13.12
CA LYS A 102 -1.60 2.22 -14.12
C LYS A 102 -2.89 1.58 -13.58
N ALA A 103 -3.68 0.96 -14.46
CA ALA A 103 -4.95 0.37 -14.03
C ALA A 103 -4.70 -0.80 -13.05
N ILE A 104 -5.17 -0.66 -11.80
CA ILE A 104 -5.09 -1.68 -10.76
C ILE A 104 -6.51 -2.15 -10.42
N PRO A 105 -6.95 -3.35 -10.86
CA PRO A 105 -8.25 -3.89 -10.49
C PRO A 105 -8.27 -4.32 -9.02
N LEU A 106 -9.16 -3.72 -8.22
CA LEU A 106 -9.28 -3.95 -6.78
C LEU A 106 -10.28 -5.06 -6.40
N ARG A 107 -10.42 -6.09 -7.25
CA ARG A 107 -11.37 -7.20 -7.00
C ARG A 107 -10.87 -8.20 -5.97
N SER A 108 -9.55 -8.38 -5.88
CA SER A 108 -8.88 -9.24 -4.91
C SER A 108 -7.38 -8.95 -4.90
N TRP A 109 -6.67 -9.47 -3.90
CA TRP A 109 -5.21 -9.40 -3.87
C TRP A 109 -4.56 -10.02 -5.11
N ARG A 110 -5.12 -11.12 -5.63
CA ARG A 110 -4.67 -11.72 -6.89
C ARG A 110 -4.71 -10.71 -8.04
N SER A 111 -5.85 -10.03 -8.26
CA SER A 111 -5.96 -9.09 -9.38
C SER A 111 -5.06 -7.86 -9.19
N VAL A 112 -4.86 -7.43 -7.95
CA VAL A 112 -3.92 -6.35 -7.61
C VAL A 112 -2.50 -6.77 -7.95
N LEU A 113 -2.02 -7.88 -7.42
CA LEU A 113 -0.64 -8.33 -7.59
C LEU A 113 -0.30 -8.68 -9.03
N GLU A 114 -1.24 -9.25 -9.79
CA GLU A 114 -1.07 -9.48 -11.23
C GLU A 114 -0.91 -8.16 -12.00
N ALA A 115 -1.70 -7.15 -11.68
CA ALA A 115 -1.59 -5.82 -12.29
C ALA A 115 -0.33 -5.09 -11.84
N VAL A 116 0.03 -5.16 -10.56
CA VAL A 116 1.28 -4.59 -10.04
C VAL A 116 2.45 -5.23 -10.78
N ARG A 117 2.54 -6.55 -10.85
CA ARG A 117 3.61 -7.27 -11.58
C ARG A 117 3.71 -6.87 -13.05
N LEU A 118 2.58 -6.67 -13.72
CA LEU A 118 2.55 -6.30 -15.15
C LEU A 118 3.10 -4.90 -15.41
N HIS A 119 2.92 -3.98 -14.46
CA HIS A 119 3.17 -2.55 -14.65
C HIS A 119 4.36 -2.02 -13.84
N TYR A 120 4.69 -2.71 -12.76
CA TYR A 120 5.67 -2.33 -11.76
C TYR A 120 6.51 -3.56 -11.43
N ARG A 121 7.83 -3.40 -11.46
CA ARG A 121 8.74 -4.54 -11.34
C ARG A 121 8.89 -5.03 -9.90
N TYR A 122 8.91 -4.10 -8.96
CA TYR A 122 9.18 -4.37 -7.55
C TYR A 122 8.02 -3.91 -6.70
N ALA A 123 7.77 -4.64 -5.61
CA ALA A 123 6.78 -4.30 -4.62
C ALA A 123 7.27 -4.68 -3.22
N ILE A 124 6.65 -4.07 -2.23
CA ILE A 124 6.64 -4.56 -0.84
C ILE A 124 5.28 -5.19 -0.59
N ILE A 125 5.27 -6.39 -0.05
CA ILE A 125 4.08 -7.04 0.51
C ILE A 125 4.26 -7.11 2.02
N GLU A 126 3.27 -6.65 2.76
CA GLU A 126 3.24 -6.73 4.22
C GLU A 126 2.06 -7.57 4.70
N CYS A 127 2.36 -8.41 5.70
CA CYS A 127 1.39 -9.22 6.41
C CYS A 127 1.44 -8.84 7.90
N GLU A 128 0.69 -7.82 8.27
CA GLU A 128 0.66 -7.26 9.62
C GLU A 128 -0.20 -8.12 10.57
N ARG A 129 0.34 -8.41 11.77
CA ARG A 129 -0.30 -9.14 12.87
C ARG A 129 -0.05 -8.41 14.21
N PRO A 130 -0.80 -8.72 15.28
CA PRO A 130 -0.58 -8.08 16.59
C PRO A 130 0.82 -8.29 17.19
N ASP A 131 1.48 -9.39 16.88
CA ASP A 131 2.77 -9.81 17.44
C ASP A 131 3.97 -9.52 16.51
N GLY A 132 3.71 -8.98 15.32
CA GLY A 132 4.75 -8.65 14.35
C GLY A 132 4.18 -8.47 12.94
N ALA A 133 5.02 -8.07 12.01
CA ALA A 133 4.65 -8.01 10.61
C ALA A 133 5.73 -8.67 9.77
N ASP A 134 5.31 -9.47 8.80
CA ASP A 134 6.21 -9.95 7.77
C ASP A 134 6.34 -8.87 6.69
N PHE A 135 7.57 -8.63 6.22
CA PHE A 135 7.90 -7.60 5.26
C PHE A 135 8.67 -8.23 4.09
N PHE A 136 8.06 -8.22 2.91
CA PHE A 136 8.61 -8.85 1.71
C PHE A 136 8.83 -7.82 0.61
N LEU A 137 10.06 -7.31 0.51
CA LEU A 137 10.49 -6.50 -0.62
C LEU A 137 11.07 -7.39 -1.71
N GLY A 138 10.57 -7.28 -2.94
CA GLY A 138 11.21 -7.98 -4.05
C GLY A 138 10.54 -7.83 -5.40
N GLU A 139 11.00 -8.65 -6.34
CA GLU A 139 10.49 -8.70 -7.72
C GLU A 139 9.34 -9.72 -7.80
N LEU A 140 8.14 -9.26 -8.12
CA LEU A 140 6.97 -10.13 -8.22
C LEU A 140 7.15 -11.12 -9.37
N ALA A 141 7.14 -12.42 -9.07
CA ALA A 141 7.24 -13.47 -10.07
C ALA A 141 5.87 -13.86 -10.63
N GLY A 142 4.86 -13.96 -9.76
CA GLY A 142 3.51 -14.36 -10.13
C GLY A 142 2.57 -14.56 -8.94
N VAL A 143 1.38 -15.07 -9.23
CA VAL A 143 0.39 -15.48 -8.20
C VAL A 143 -0.07 -16.91 -8.53
N GLU A 144 0.31 -17.87 -7.70
CA GLU A 144 0.08 -19.31 -7.87
C GLU A 144 -0.89 -19.79 -6.79
N GLY A 145 -2.03 -20.39 -7.16
CA GLY A 145 -3.01 -20.84 -6.17
C GLY A 145 -3.57 -19.70 -5.31
N ASP A 146 -3.34 -19.76 -4.00
CA ASP A 146 -3.69 -18.76 -2.99
C ASP A 146 -2.46 -18.01 -2.45
N GLU A 147 -1.35 -18.00 -3.20
CA GLU A 147 -0.09 -17.38 -2.80
C GLU A 147 0.46 -16.42 -3.86
N ALA A 148 0.99 -15.30 -3.40
CA ALA A 148 1.89 -14.45 -4.18
C ALA A 148 3.30 -15.05 -4.16
N THR A 149 4.02 -14.92 -5.27
CA THR A 149 5.40 -15.38 -5.39
C THR A 149 6.31 -14.22 -5.79
N LEU A 150 7.46 -14.12 -5.13
CA LEU A 150 8.45 -13.09 -5.42
C LEU A 150 9.88 -13.59 -5.24
N HIS A 151 10.81 -13.00 -5.97
CA HIS A 151 12.22 -13.07 -5.65
C HIS A 151 12.52 -12.05 -4.57
N TYR A 152 12.63 -12.52 -3.32
CA TYR A 152 12.89 -11.66 -2.17
C TYR A 152 14.26 -11.00 -2.29
N ILE A 153 14.32 -9.73 -1.91
CA ILE A 153 15.56 -8.97 -1.87
C ILE A 153 15.89 -8.75 -0.40
N GLN A 154 16.97 -9.39 0.03
CA GLN A 154 17.48 -9.30 1.39
C GLN A 154 17.98 -7.89 1.70
N VAL A 155 18.12 -7.58 3.00
CA VAL A 155 18.56 -6.27 3.51
C VAL A 155 19.94 -5.83 3.02
N ASN A 156 20.78 -6.76 2.55
CA ASN A 156 22.08 -6.50 1.95
C ASN A 156 22.03 -6.26 0.42
N GLY A 157 20.83 -6.28 -0.19
CA GLY A 157 20.62 -6.12 -1.62
C GLY A 157 20.76 -7.40 -2.45
N MET A 158 20.91 -8.57 -1.82
CA MET A 158 20.91 -9.84 -2.57
C MET A 158 19.49 -10.27 -2.90
N ARG A 159 19.20 -10.46 -4.19
CA ARG A 159 17.94 -11.02 -4.67
C ARG A 159 18.06 -12.53 -4.76
N GLU A 160 17.21 -13.22 -4.01
CA GLU A 160 17.16 -14.68 -3.95
C GLU A 160 16.74 -15.29 -5.28
N SER A 161 17.40 -16.39 -5.65
CA SER A 161 17.03 -17.21 -6.81
C SER A 161 15.74 -18.00 -6.55
N GLY A 162 15.52 -18.40 -5.29
CA GLY A 162 14.31 -19.05 -4.84
C GLY A 162 13.10 -18.11 -4.83
N LEU A 163 11.91 -18.69 -4.96
CA LEU A 163 10.66 -17.96 -4.80
C LEU A 163 10.21 -18.00 -3.34
N THR A 164 10.07 -16.82 -2.75
CA THR A 164 9.31 -16.63 -1.51
C THR A 164 7.83 -16.69 -1.84
N ARG A 165 7.06 -17.38 -0.99
CA ARG A 165 5.61 -17.51 -1.10
C ARG A 165 4.94 -16.75 0.03
N VAL A 166 3.94 -15.96 -0.32
CA VAL A 166 3.17 -15.14 0.63
C VAL A 166 1.68 -15.47 0.45
N PRO A 167 1.01 -16.06 1.45
CA PRO A 167 -0.42 -16.33 1.40
C PRO A 167 -1.22 -15.05 1.17
N LEU A 168 -2.16 -15.06 0.22
CA LEU A 168 -2.94 -13.87 -0.14
C LEU A 168 -3.82 -13.38 1.02
N ASP A 169 -4.35 -14.28 1.84
CA ASP A 169 -5.24 -13.96 2.96
C ASP A 169 -4.51 -13.24 4.11
N ASP A 170 -3.19 -13.41 4.20
CA ASP A 170 -2.33 -12.76 5.19
C ASP A 170 -2.00 -11.31 4.80
N ILE A 171 -2.12 -10.96 3.50
CA ILE A 171 -1.71 -9.64 3.01
C ILE A 171 -2.63 -8.54 3.57
N THR A 172 -2.00 -7.51 4.14
CA THR A 172 -2.66 -6.32 4.70
C THR A 172 -2.35 -5.07 3.88
N LEU A 173 -1.19 -5.04 3.21
CA LEU A 173 -0.67 -3.88 2.51
C LEU A 173 0.27 -4.30 1.37
N VAL A 174 0.09 -3.68 0.20
CA VAL A 174 1.02 -3.79 -0.93
C VAL A 174 1.47 -2.41 -1.36
N ARG A 175 2.78 -2.18 -1.40
CA ARG A 175 3.37 -0.88 -1.78
C ARG A 175 4.22 -1.03 -3.04
N PHE A 176 4.08 -0.10 -3.97
CA PHE A 176 4.77 -0.17 -5.25
C PHE A 176 5.03 1.23 -5.82
N ASP A 177 6.00 1.29 -6.71
CA ASP A 177 6.48 2.53 -7.33
C ASP A 177 7.02 3.59 -6.33
N GLU A 178 7.27 3.18 -5.09
CA GLU A 178 7.92 4.04 -4.12
C GLU A 178 9.41 4.23 -4.48
N ARG A 179 9.99 5.37 -4.10
CA ARG A 179 11.41 5.63 -4.32
C ARG A 179 12.29 4.55 -3.67
N TYR A 180 11.96 4.15 -2.46
CA TYR A 180 12.67 3.10 -1.71
C TYR A 180 12.64 1.77 -2.46
N VAL A 181 11.43 1.30 -2.82
CA VAL A 181 11.20 0.04 -3.55
C VAL A 181 11.98 0.00 -4.86
N ASN A 182 11.88 1.06 -5.65
CA ASN A 182 12.52 1.15 -6.96
C ASN A 182 14.05 1.23 -6.87
N LEU A 183 14.60 1.95 -5.90
CA LEU A 183 16.05 2.04 -5.71
C LEU A 183 16.63 0.71 -5.24
N PHE A 184 16.02 0.10 -4.21
CA PHE A 184 16.51 -1.16 -3.66
C PHE A 184 16.45 -2.27 -4.71
N GLY A 185 15.33 -2.37 -5.45
CA GLY A 185 15.17 -3.33 -6.54
C GLY A 185 16.18 -3.13 -7.68
N ARG A 186 16.44 -1.87 -8.08
CA ARG A 186 17.36 -1.56 -9.17
C ARG A 186 18.81 -1.94 -8.88
N TYR A 187 19.25 -1.80 -7.63
CA TYR A 187 20.62 -2.09 -7.23
C TYR A 187 20.79 -3.48 -6.62
N ALA A 188 19.72 -4.29 -6.58
CA ALA A 188 19.81 -5.65 -6.13
C ALA A 188 20.63 -6.52 -7.09
N LEU A 189 21.48 -7.36 -6.53
CA LEU A 189 22.31 -8.32 -7.27
C LEU A 189 21.69 -9.70 -7.23
N GLY A 190 21.78 -10.46 -8.32
CA GLY A 190 21.38 -11.87 -8.30
C GLY A 190 22.36 -12.72 -7.48
N GLU A 191 21.91 -13.83 -6.91
CA GLU A 191 22.80 -14.78 -6.21
C GLU A 191 23.92 -15.33 -7.12
N ASP A 192 23.71 -15.37 -8.44
CA ASP A 192 24.72 -15.79 -9.42
C ASP A 192 25.81 -14.74 -9.70
N HIS A 193 25.78 -13.61 -9.00
CA HIS A 193 26.72 -12.50 -9.17
C HIS A 193 27.99 -12.70 -8.32
N HIS A 194 28.58 -13.91 -8.36
CA HIS A 194 29.91 -14.26 -7.85
C HIS A 194 30.58 -15.34 -8.69
#